data_AF-A0A2M8MVL9-F1
#
_entry.id   AF-A0A2M8MVL9-F1
#
_cell.length_a   1.000
_cell.length_b   1.000
_cell.length_c   1.000
_cell.angle_alpha   90.00
_cell.angle_beta   90.00
_cell.angle_gamma   90.00
#
_symmetry.space_group_name_H-M   'P 1'
#
loop_
_entity.id
_entity.type
_entity.pdbx_description
1 polymer ?
#
loop_
_entity_poly.entity_id
_entity_poly.type
_entity_poly.pdbx_seq_one_letter_code
_entity_poly.pdbx_strand_id
1 'polypeptide(L)'
;MRVAVAMSLTLALGACVSQAPTGPAQGMVAPVAAPLRVTKAGQPFQAHEGVAARRVAEAECNARGRRLQPSIYDRFEAGAWVYVEGCA
;
A
#
# COMPACT_ATOMS: atom_id res chain seq x y z
N MET A 1 17.55 -66.79 1.71
CA MET A 1 16.49 -66.03 2.41
C MET A 1 17.11 -64.97 3.29
N ARG A 2 16.98 -63.68 2.95
CA ARG A 2 16.99 -62.55 3.90
C ARG A 2 16.08 -61.46 3.35
N VAL A 3 15.14 -61.02 4.18
CA VAL A 3 14.03 -60.10 3.91
C VAL A 3 14.18 -58.87 4.81
N ALA A 4 13.70 -57.72 4.29
CA ALA A 4 13.40 -56.45 4.96
C ALA A 4 14.62 -55.64 5.44
N VAL A 5 14.63 -54.31 5.43
CA VAL A 5 13.58 -53.38 5.89
C VAL A 5 13.66 -52.06 5.12
N ALA A 6 12.51 -51.54 4.70
CA ALA A 6 12.35 -50.16 4.24
C ALA A 6 12.35 -49.22 5.46
N MET A 7 13.26 -48.24 5.48
CA MET A 7 13.20 -47.13 6.42
C MET A 7 12.77 -45.87 5.69
N SER A 8 11.48 -45.57 5.78
CA SER A 8 10.88 -44.30 5.39
C SER A 8 11.28 -43.24 6.42
N LEU A 9 12.29 -42.42 6.10
CA LEU A 9 12.64 -41.24 6.89
C LEU A 9 11.65 -40.11 6.58
N THR A 10 10.65 -39.93 7.44
CA THR A 10 9.81 -38.73 7.48
C THR A 10 10.63 -37.57 8.07
N LEU A 11 11.16 -36.71 7.20
CA LEU A 11 11.71 -35.41 7.61
C LEU A 11 10.55 -34.47 7.98
N ALA A 12 10.29 -34.33 9.28
CA ALA A 12 9.48 -33.23 9.79
C ALA A 12 10.31 -31.94 9.75
N LEU A 13 10.06 -31.07 8.76
CA LEU A 13 10.55 -29.70 8.81
C LEU A 13 9.77 -28.94 9.90
N GLY A 14 10.40 -28.78 11.06
CA GLY A 14 9.92 -27.89 12.12
C GLY A 14 9.89 -26.45 11.59
N ALA A 15 8.68 -25.92 11.42
CA ALA A 15 8.46 -24.52 11.06
C ALA A 15 8.98 -23.61 12.18
N CYS A 16 9.77 -22.61 11.83
CA CYS A 16 10.12 -21.51 12.73
C CYS A 16 8.84 -20.76 13.11
N VAL A 17 8.33 -20.99 14.33
CA VAL A 17 7.30 -20.14 14.92
C VAL A 17 7.93 -18.77 15.20
N SER A 18 7.45 -17.75 14.49
CA SER A 18 7.73 -16.35 14.84
C SER A 18 6.82 -15.96 16.00
N GLN A 19 7.39 -15.77 17.19
CA GLN A 19 6.66 -15.19 18.32
C GLN A 19 6.33 -13.72 18.00
N ALA A 20 5.04 -13.38 17.99
CA ALA A 20 4.60 -11.99 17.88
C ALA A 20 4.83 -11.25 19.23
N PRO A 21 5.38 -10.02 19.25
CA PRO A 21 5.54 -9.28 20.48
C PRO A 21 4.20 -8.79 21.00
N THR A 22 3.76 -9.28 22.16
CA THR A 22 2.67 -8.68 22.96
C THR A 22 3.24 -7.61 23.88
N GLY A 23 3.47 -6.42 23.33
CA GLY A 23 3.74 -5.19 24.09
C GLY A 23 2.68 -4.13 23.79
N PRO A 24 2.42 -3.16 24.70
CA PRO A 24 1.51 -2.05 24.43
C PRO A 24 2.05 -1.26 23.22
N ALA A 25 1.16 -0.91 22.29
CA ALA A 25 1.47 -0.18 21.07
C ALA A 25 2.12 1.17 21.38
N GLN A 26 3.45 1.20 21.42
CA GLN A 26 4.25 2.41 21.53
C GLN A 26 4.37 3.03 20.14
N GLY A 27 3.56 4.06 19.92
CA GLY A 27 3.55 4.85 18.68
C GLY A 27 2.26 4.62 17.90
N MET A 28 1.19 5.32 18.28
CA MET A 28 0.07 5.56 17.37
C MET A 28 0.63 6.37 16.19
N VAL A 29 1.18 5.69 15.19
CA VAL A 29 1.33 6.28 13.86
C VAL A 29 -0.11 6.53 13.44
N ALA A 30 -0.49 7.80 13.29
CA ALA A 30 -1.78 8.13 12.68
C ALA A 30 -1.92 7.29 11.40
N PRO A 31 -3.07 6.65 11.15
CA PRO A 31 -3.21 5.80 9.97
C PRO A 31 -2.83 6.63 8.75
N VAL A 32 -1.72 6.26 8.09
CA VAL A 32 -1.30 6.89 6.84
C VAL A 32 -2.48 6.77 5.90
N ALA A 33 -3.04 7.91 5.49
CA ALA A 33 -4.20 7.87 4.63
C ALA A 33 -3.82 7.17 3.33
N ALA A 34 -4.74 6.32 2.84
CA ALA A 34 -4.46 5.54 1.65
C ALA A 34 -4.10 6.46 0.46
N PRO A 35 -3.12 6.07 -0.37
CA PRO A 35 -2.74 6.85 -1.54
C PRO A 35 -3.96 7.20 -2.40
N LEU A 36 -4.06 8.47 -2.78
CA LEU A 36 -5.12 8.95 -3.66
C LEU A 36 -4.62 8.91 -5.11
N ARG A 37 -5.29 8.13 -5.95
CA ARG A 37 -5.01 8.08 -7.39
C ARG A 37 -6.14 8.78 -8.14
N VAL A 38 -5.79 9.80 -8.94
CA VAL A 38 -6.77 10.58 -9.71
C VAL A 38 -6.55 10.45 -11.21
N THR A 39 -7.67 10.46 -11.95
CA THR A 39 -7.74 10.47 -13.41
C THR A 39 -8.58 11.66 -13.89
N LYS A 40 -8.52 11.96 -15.18
CA LYS A 40 -9.24 13.06 -15.81
C LYS A 40 -10.66 12.62 -16.17
N ALA A 41 -11.51 12.45 -15.16
CA ALA A 41 -12.88 11.96 -15.33
C ALA A 41 -12.96 10.63 -16.12
N GLY A 42 -12.13 9.66 -15.73
CA GLY A 42 -12.03 8.35 -16.40
C GLY A 42 -11.09 8.33 -17.60
N GLN A 43 -10.56 9.48 -18.04
CA GLN A 43 -9.49 9.54 -19.04
C GLN A 43 -8.11 9.60 -18.38
N PRO A 44 -7.06 9.07 -19.02
CA PRO A 44 -5.71 9.19 -18.50
C PRO A 44 -5.23 10.66 -18.55
N PHE A 45 -4.53 11.07 -17.51
CA PHE A 45 -3.70 12.27 -17.53
C PHE A 45 -2.44 12.05 -18.35
N GLN A 46 -1.85 13.15 -18.80
CA GLN A 46 -0.47 13.23 -19.24
C GLN A 46 0.46 13.65 -18.10
N ALA A 47 1.75 13.31 -18.21
CA ALA A 47 2.75 13.63 -17.20
C ALA A 47 2.95 15.15 -16.97
N HIS A 48 2.59 16.00 -17.95
CA HIS A 48 2.68 17.46 -17.79
C HIS A 48 1.42 18.08 -17.16
N GLU A 49 0.35 17.31 -16.95
CA GLU A 49 -0.94 17.80 -16.43
C GLU A 49 -1.02 17.82 -14.90
N GLY A 50 0.11 17.83 -14.18
CA GLY A 50 0.15 17.73 -12.72
C GLY A 50 -0.64 18.79 -11.96
N VAL A 51 -0.68 20.03 -12.47
CA VAL A 51 -1.50 21.10 -11.87
C VAL A 51 -3.00 20.81 -12.01
N ALA A 52 -3.44 20.29 -13.15
CA ALA A 52 -4.84 19.92 -13.37
C ALA A 52 -5.22 18.72 -12.49
N ALA A 53 -4.34 17.72 -12.40
CA ALA A 53 -4.52 16.58 -11.52
C ALA A 53 -4.60 16.98 -10.04
N ARG A 54 -3.79 17.96 -9.60
CA ARG A 54 -3.84 18.44 -8.21
C ARG A 54 -5.18 19.07 -7.87
N ARG A 55 -5.76 19.84 -8.79
CA ARG A 55 -7.10 20.42 -8.60
C ARG A 55 -8.17 19.34 -8.46
N VAL A 56 -8.08 18.26 -9.23
CA VAL A 56 -8.99 17.11 -9.11
C VAL A 56 -8.82 16.43 -7.75
N ALA A 57 -7.57 16.19 -7.32
CA ALA A 57 -7.29 15.59 -6.03
C ALA A 57 -7.75 16.46 -4.84
N GLU A 58 -7.52 17.78 -4.91
CA GLU A 58 -8.04 18.75 -3.94
C GLU A 58 -9.57 18.70 -3.86
N ALA A 59 -10.26 18.70 -5.01
CA ALA A 59 -11.71 18.59 -5.07
C ALA A 59 -12.22 17.27 -4.47
N GLU A 60 -11.55 16.16 -4.77
CA GLU A 60 -11.92 14.83 -4.26
C GLU A 60 -11.72 14.71 -2.74
N CYS A 61 -10.62 15.25 -2.20
CA CYS A 61 -10.42 15.30 -0.76
C CYS A 61 -11.44 16.23 -0.08
N ASN A 62 -11.70 17.40 -0.66
CA ASN A 62 -12.68 18.35 -0.12
C ASN A 62 -14.09 17.75 -0.10
N ALA A 63 -14.48 16.96 -1.10
CA ALA A 63 -15.76 16.23 -1.13
C ALA A 63 -15.87 15.21 0.01
N ARG A 64 -14.74 14.72 0.54
CA ARG A 64 -14.65 13.83 1.70
C ARG A 64 -14.53 14.60 3.02
N GLY A 65 -14.58 15.93 3.01
CA GLY A 65 -14.37 16.78 4.19
C GLY A 65 -12.92 16.82 4.69
N ARG A 66 -11.96 16.52 3.82
CA ARG A 66 -10.53 16.38 4.14
C ARG A 66 -9.68 17.27 3.22
N ARG A 67 -8.41 17.49 3.57
CA ARG A 67 -7.48 18.25 2.73
C ARG A 67 -6.56 17.31 1.95
N LEU A 68 -6.18 17.65 0.72
CA LEU A 68 -5.09 16.93 0.04
C LEU A 68 -3.78 17.14 0.80
N GLN A 69 -3.06 16.06 1.10
CA GLN A 69 -1.72 16.13 1.69
C GLN A 69 -0.68 15.87 0.61
N PRO A 70 0.03 16.91 0.11
CA PRO A 70 1.04 16.74 -0.92
C PRO A 70 2.33 16.14 -0.34
N SER A 71 3.09 15.47 -1.19
CA SER A 71 4.37 14.85 -0.87
C SER A 71 5.38 15.01 -1.99
N ILE A 72 6.67 14.95 -1.65
CA ILE A 72 7.75 14.92 -2.63
C ILE A 72 7.76 13.62 -3.46
N TYR A 73 7.04 12.59 -3.01
CA TYR A 73 6.92 11.30 -3.69
C TYR A 73 5.65 11.18 -4.55
N ASP A 74 4.86 12.25 -4.64
CA ASP A 74 3.73 12.32 -5.54
C ASP A 74 4.23 12.21 -6.98
N ARG A 75 3.56 11.38 -7.79
CA ARG A 75 4.06 11.03 -9.11
C ARG A 75 2.96 10.76 -10.11
N PHE A 76 3.32 10.90 -11.38
CA PHE A 76 2.55 10.35 -12.47
C PHE A 76 2.88 8.87 -12.67
N GLU A 77 1.85 8.03 -12.81
CA GLU A 77 1.99 6.60 -13.03
C GLU A 77 0.81 6.07 -13.86
N ALA A 78 1.09 5.46 -15.01
CA ALA A 78 0.12 4.76 -15.86
C ALA A 78 -1.15 5.58 -16.20
N GLY A 79 -1.00 6.86 -16.54
CA GLY A 79 -2.14 7.72 -16.89
C GLY A 79 -2.86 8.32 -15.68
N ALA A 80 -2.33 8.17 -14.47
CA ALA A 80 -2.91 8.76 -13.27
C ALA A 80 -1.85 9.53 -12.48
N TRP A 81 -2.31 10.48 -11.67
CA TRP A 81 -1.48 11.10 -10.65
C TRP A 81 -1.76 10.45 -9.31
N VAL A 82 -0.69 10.11 -8.59
CA VAL A 82 -0.72 9.41 -7.32
C VAL A 82 -0.21 10.35 -6.24
N TYR A 83 -1.06 10.63 -5.26
CA TYR A 83 -0.74 11.39 -4.06
C TYR A 83 -0.56 10.41 -2.91
N VAL A 84 0.69 10.20 -2.48
CA VAL A 84 1.02 9.05 -1.60
C VAL A 84 0.48 9.19 -0.19
N GLU A 85 0.37 10.42 0.31
CA GLU A 85 -0.22 10.72 1.63
C GLU A 85 -1.75 10.87 1.55
N GLY A 86 -2.31 10.88 0.33
CA GLY A 86 -3.74 10.96 0.09
C GLY A 86 -4.40 12.21 0.69
N CYS A 87 -5.60 12.02 1.24
CA CYS A 87 -6.30 13.08 1.97
C CYS A 87 -5.93 13.01 3.46
N ALA A 88 -5.89 14.15 4.17
CA ALA A 88 -5.69 14.33 5.61
C ALA A 88 -6.94 14.92 6.25
#